data_AF-A0AAI9AHX5-F1
#
_entry.id   AF-A0AAI9AHX5-F1
#
_cell.length_a   1.000
_cell.length_b   1.000
_cell.length_c   1.000
_cell.angle_alpha   90.00
_cell.angle_beta   90.00
_cell.angle_gamma   90.00
#
_symmetry.space_group_name_H-M   'P 1'
#
loop_
_entity.id
_entity.type
_entity.pdbx_description
1 polymer ?
#
loop_
_entity_poly.entity_id
_entity_poly.type
_entity_poly.pdbx_seq_one_letter_code
_entity_poly.pdbx_strand_id
1 'polypeptide(L)'
;MYKKDFDKLKEYPSYLVLYGDNFFLQEYERKIINHFKQDNIVKLYFDEYDYEEVKSYLIENSLFGNKNIIIIKHNKIPTNIDKLKKFAKNNYLFFFYYGNKKIDIFDKNYVRFFPPTYKEKFIIIEEIAKEYKVSISKEAIDFLTKSVEPIFFRKEIEKLSLYTNNISLDDVKKLVFIYKEESFEELFVQILRGEDFYEMLFSFLETIDYKRIIPALIKYINDLYQYNLYIKKTGNNSLKGYLGYQLPFDIEKQRISLAIKFKDMDYFLLLKKLLEFELKMRNTDKNKEAIFFEAMSFLKNFNSF
;
A
#
# COMPACT_ATOMS: atom_id res chain seq x y z
N MET A 1 -24.27 -4.84 -1.70
CA MET A 1 -24.03 -6.03 -0.84
C MET A 1 -22.64 -5.95 -0.21
N TYR A 2 -22.39 -6.71 0.85
CA TYR A 2 -21.05 -6.81 1.46
C TYR A 2 -20.31 -8.04 0.97
N LYS A 3 -18.99 -8.07 1.19
CA LYS A 3 -18.09 -9.19 0.84
C LYS A 3 -18.69 -10.57 1.17
N LYS A 4 -19.18 -10.76 2.41
CA LYS A 4 -19.75 -12.04 2.85
C LYS A 4 -20.98 -12.49 2.08
N ASP A 5 -21.78 -11.56 1.59
CA ASP A 5 -22.97 -11.87 0.79
C ASP A 5 -22.55 -12.24 -0.63
N PHE A 6 -21.56 -11.50 -1.15
CA PHE A 6 -20.97 -11.75 -2.46
C PHE A 6 -20.30 -13.12 -2.56
N ASP A 7 -19.55 -13.51 -1.52
CA ASP A 7 -18.89 -14.83 -1.42
C ASP A 7 -19.85 -16.02 -1.43
N LYS A 8 -21.14 -15.78 -1.11
CA LYS A 8 -22.17 -16.83 -1.10
C LYS A 8 -22.93 -16.96 -2.42
N LEU A 9 -22.70 -16.05 -3.36
CA LEU A 9 -23.35 -16.12 -4.67
C LEU A 9 -22.88 -17.37 -5.42
N LYS A 10 -23.83 -18.12 -5.98
CA LYS A 10 -23.53 -19.27 -6.84
C LYS A 10 -23.04 -18.84 -8.21
N GLU A 11 -23.53 -17.69 -8.68
CA GLU A 11 -23.19 -17.12 -9.98
C GLU A 11 -22.96 -15.61 -9.82
N TYR A 12 -22.02 -15.07 -10.60
CA TYR A 12 -21.81 -13.63 -10.65
C TYR A 12 -23.01 -12.93 -11.32
N PRO A 13 -23.41 -11.74 -10.84
CA PRO A 13 -24.30 -10.87 -11.60
C PRO A 13 -23.64 -10.48 -12.93
N SER A 14 -24.44 -10.36 -13.99
CA SER A 14 -23.94 -9.97 -15.31
C SER A 14 -23.38 -8.55 -15.36
N TYR A 15 -23.74 -7.70 -14.40
CA TYR A 15 -23.08 -6.43 -14.19
C TYR A 15 -22.90 -6.17 -12.69
N LEU A 16 -21.74 -5.65 -12.30
CA LEU A 16 -21.39 -5.49 -10.89
C LEU A 16 -20.36 -4.38 -10.71
N VAL A 17 -20.57 -3.55 -9.69
CA VAL A 17 -19.56 -2.58 -9.23
C VAL A 17 -18.85 -3.12 -8.00
N LEU A 18 -17.53 -3.08 -7.97
CA LEU A 18 -16.70 -3.42 -6.81
C LEU A 18 -15.92 -2.18 -6.38
N TYR A 19 -15.98 -1.83 -5.09
CA TYR A 19 -15.28 -0.66 -4.56
C TYR A 19 -14.90 -0.81 -3.09
N GLY A 20 -14.01 0.06 -2.60
CA GLY A 20 -13.60 0.12 -1.20
C GLY A 20 -12.12 -0.24 -1.04
N ASP A 21 -11.83 -1.20 -0.16
CA ASP A 21 -10.45 -1.61 0.14
C ASP A 21 -9.69 -2.13 -1.10
N ASN A 22 -8.53 -1.53 -1.39
CA ASN A 22 -7.74 -1.80 -2.59
C ASN A 22 -7.21 -3.24 -2.65
N PHE A 23 -6.90 -3.84 -1.51
CA PHE A 23 -6.40 -5.21 -1.48
C PHE A 23 -7.48 -6.18 -1.91
N PHE A 24 -8.70 -6.04 -1.38
CA PHE A 24 -9.81 -6.85 -1.86
C PHE A 24 -10.15 -6.58 -3.33
N LEU A 25 -10.08 -5.34 -3.81
CA LEU A 25 -10.29 -5.07 -5.23
C LEU A 25 -9.33 -5.90 -6.12
N GLN A 26 -8.05 -5.96 -5.76
CA GLN A 26 -7.08 -6.77 -6.50
C GLN A 26 -7.36 -8.28 -6.38
N GLU A 27 -7.66 -8.77 -5.18
CA GLU A 27 -7.92 -10.19 -4.97
C GLU A 27 -9.20 -10.67 -5.68
N TYR A 28 -10.26 -9.87 -5.67
CA TYR A 28 -11.50 -10.23 -6.37
C TYR A 28 -11.42 -10.06 -7.88
N GLU A 29 -10.65 -9.09 -8.39
CA GLU A 29 -10.32 -9.01 -9.82
C GLU A 29 -9.69 -10.33 -10.28
N ARG A 30 -8.68 -10.79 -9.54
CA ARG A 30 -7.98 -12.04 -9.83
C ARG A 30 -8.89 -13.26 -9.74
N LYS A 31 -9.74 -13.36 -8.71
CA LYS A 31 -10.73 -14.45 -8.57
C LYS A 31 -11.69 -14.47 -9.77
N ILE A 32 -12.19 -13.31 -10.21
CA ILE A 32 -13.08 -13.19 -11.36
C ILE A 32 -12.38 -13.60 -12.65
N ILE A 33 -11.16 -13.13 -12.90
CA ILE A 33 -10.37 -13.52 -14.08
C ILE A 33 -10.14 -15.03 -14.11
N ASN A 34 -9.79 -15.60 -12.97
CA ASN A 34 -9.54 -17.04 -12.89
C ASN A 34 -10.82 -17.87 -13.09
N HIS A 35 -11.97 -17.37 -12.64
CA HIS A 35 -13.28 -18.00 -12.88
C HIS A 35 -13.63 -18.01 -14.36
N PHE A 36 -13.41 -16.90 -15.06
CA PHE A 36 -13.72 -16.74 -16.49
C PHE A 36 -12.50 -16.98 -17.40
N LYS A 37 -11.52 -17.77 -16.97
CA LYS A 37 -10.23 -17.92 -17.68
C LYS A 37 -10.33 -18.50 -19.11
N GLN A 38 -11.46 -19.11 -19.45
CA GLN A 38 -11.73 -19.68 -20.78
C GLN A 38 -12.55 -18.73 -21.67
N ASP A 39 -13.03 -17.62 -21.10
CA ASP A 39 -13.85 -16.62 -21.78
C ASP A 39 -13.01 -15.45 -22.33
N ASN A 40 -13.64 -14.60 -23.14
CA ASN A 40 -12.97 -13.45 -23.72
C ASN A 40 -12.92 -12.30 -22.71
N ILE A 41 -11.77 -12.11 -22.05
CA ILE A 41 -11.58 -11.06 -21.05
C ILE A 41 -10.96 -9.81 -21.69
N VAL A 42 -11.66 -8.68 -21.61
CA VAL A 42 -11.16 -7.36 -21.99
C VAL A 42 -11.01 -6.52 -20.71
N LYS A 43 -9.82 -5.92 -20.53
CA LYS A 43 -9.55 -5.01 -19.42
C LYS A 43 -9.29 -3.62 -19.93
N LEU A 44 -9.95 -2.65 -19.32
CA LEU A 44 -9.80 -1.23 -19.63
C LEU A 44 -9.36 -0.48 -18.38
N TYR A 45 -8.29 0.29 -18.51
CA TYR A 45 -7.65 1.01 -17.42
C TYR A 45 -7.81 2.51 -17.58
N PHE A 46 -8.41 3.16 -16.60
CA PHE A 46 -8.51 4.62 -16.50
C PHE A 46 -9.04 5.24 -17.81
N ASP A 47 -8.22 6.02 -18.49
CA ASP A 47 -8.60 6.77 -19.67
C ASP A 47 -8.82 5.91 -20.93
N GLU A 48 -8.55 4.59 -20.87
CA GLU A 48 -8.87 3.63 -21.94
C GLU A 48 -10.38 3.36 -22.07
N TYR A 49 -11.20 3.82 -21.13
CA TYR A 49 -12.65 3.64 -21.24
C TYR A 49 -13.24 4.45 -22.40
N ASP A 50 -13.80 3.75 -23.39
CA ASP A 50 -14.72 4.29 -24.38
C ASP A 50 -16.09 3.61 -24.30
N TYR A 51 -17.16 4.41 -24.32
CA TYR A 51 -18.52 3.90 -24.15
C TYR A 51 -18.99 3.05 -25.34
N GLU A 52 -18.69 3.46 -26.57
CA GLU A 52 -19.16 2.74 -27.77
C GLU A 52 -18.35 1.46 -27.99
N GLU A 53 -17.06 1.47 -27.68
CA GLU A 53 -16.22 0.28 -27.70
C GLU A 53 -16.72 -0.77 -26.71
N VAL A 54 -16.92 -0.39 -25.43
CA VAL A 54 -17.43 -1.31 -24.40
C VAL A 54 -18.80 -1.85 -24.75
N LYS A 55 -19.69 -0.99 -25.26
CA LYS A 55 -21.02 -1.39 -25.70
C LYS A 55 -20.96 -2.41 -26.84
N SER A 56 -20.05 -2.23 -27.80
CA SER A 56 -19.87 -3.17 -28.91
C SER A 56 -19.45 -4.55 -28.39
N TYR A 57 -18.45 -4.62 -27.51
CA TYR A 57 -18.04 -5.88 -26.87
C TYR A 57 -19.15 -6.57 -26.06
N LEU A 58 -20.05 -5.81 -25.40
CA LEU A 58 -21.16 -6.39 -24.65
C LEU A 58 -22.28 -6.93 -25.54
N ILE A 59 -22.47 -6.37 -26.74
CA ILE A 59 -23.51 -6.79 -27.69
C ILE A 59 -23.02 -7.95 -28.56
N GLU A 60 -21.75 -7.92 -28.95
CA GLU A 60 -21.16 -8.98 -29.76
C GLU A 60 -21.23 -10.32 -29.02
N ASN A 61 -21.75 -11.33 -29.71
CA ASN A 61 -21.66 -12.70 -29.25
C ASN A 61 -20.32 -13.26 -29.74
N SER A 62 -19.59 -13.97 -28.88
CA SER A 62 -18.38 -14.66 -29.32
C SER A 62 -18.72 -15.68 -30.41
N LEU A 63 -17.95 -15.65 -31.49
CA LEU A 63 -18.04 -16.63 -32.59
C LEU A 63 -17.76 -18.06 -32.12
N PHE A 64 -17.10 -18.22 -30.96
CA PHE A 64 -16.74 -19.50 -30.38
C PHE A 64 -17.67 -19.92 -29.22
N GLY A 65 -18.76 -19.19 -28.98
CA GLY A 65 -19.70 -19.48 -27.90
C GLY A 65 -19.25 -19.05 -26.50
N ASN A 66 -18.04 -18.49 -26.37
CA ASN A 66 -17.52 -17.92 -25.13
C ASN A 66 -18.28 -16.63 -24.75
N LYS A 67 -18.26 -16.27 -23.47
CA LYS A 67 -18.82 -14.99 -23.02
C LYS A 67 -17.77 -13.90 -23.14
N ASN A 68 -18.21 -12.66 -23.33
CA ASN A 68 -17.35 -11.48 -23.24
C ASN A 68 -17.40 -10.96 -21.80
N ILE A 69 -16.24 -10.76 -21.20
CA ILE A 69 -16.06 -10.33 -19.81
C ILE A 69 -15.28 -9.03 -19.82
N ILE A 70 -15.96 -7.93 -19.53
CA ILE A 70 -15.35 -6.61 -19.53
C ILE A 70 -15.05 -6.20 -18.09
N ILE A 71 -13.79 -5.87 -17.83
CA ILE A 71 -13.31 -5.38 -16.54
C ILE A 71 -12.83 -3.95 -16.74
N ILE A 72 -13.55 -2.99 -16.14
CA ILE A 72 -13.19 -1.58 -16.17
C ILE A 72 -12.57 -1.20 -14.82
N LYS A 73 -11.38 -0.60 -14.83
CA LYS A 73 -10.69 -0.11 -13.64
C LYS A 73 -10.56 1.39 -13.71
N HIS A 74 -11.17 2.11 -12.76
CA HIS A 74 -11.16 3.58 -12.82
C HIS A 74 -11.23 4.21 -11.42
N ASN A 75 -10.62 5.40 -11.25
CA ASN A 75 -10.66 6.17 -9.99
C ASN A 75 -11.81 7.18 -9.93
N LYS A 76 -12.33 7.58 -11.09
CA LYS A 76 -13.59 8.34 -11.28
C LYS A 76 -14.69 7.44 -11.86
N ILE A 77 -15.92 7.93 -11.85
CA ILE A 77 -17.04 7.30 -12.54
C ILE A 77 -17.03 7.81 -13.98
N PRO A 78 -16.84 6.94 -14.99
CA PRO A 78 -16.90 7.36 -16.38
C PRO A 78 -18.33 7.74 -16.81
N THR A 79 -18.44 8.65 -17.76
CA THR A 79 -19.74 9.08 -18.30
C THR A 79 -20.48 7.89 -18.96
N ASN A 80 -21.79 7.82 -18.78
CA ASN A 80 -22.70 6.81 -19.35
C ASN A 80 -22.44 5.35 -18.95
N ILE A 81 -21.53 5.07 -18.01
CA ILE A 81 -21.24 3.69 -17.59
C ILE A 81 -22.50 2.96 -17.09
N ASP A 82 -23.41 3.68 -16.42
CA ASP A 82 -24.69 3.19 -15.91
C ASP A 82 -25.60 2.63 -17.01
N LYS A 83 -25.50 3.15 -18.24
CA LYS A 83 -26.31 2.73 -19.39
C LYS A 83 -25.88 1.36 -19.93
N LEU A 84 -24.61 0.98 -19.72
CA LEU A 84 -24.04 -0.27 -20.22
C LEU A 84 -24.68 -1.52 -19.61
N LYS A 85 -25.28 -1.41 -18.41
CA LYS A 85 -25.96 -2.52 -17.72
C LYS A 85 -27.06 -3.18 -18.58
N LYS A 86 -27.66 -2.43 -19.51
CA LYS A 86 -28.72 -2.95 -20.40
C LYS A 86 -28.20 -3.93 -21.46
N PHE A 87 -26.91 -3.89 -21.76
CA PHE A 87 -26.27 -4.71 -22.79
C PHE A 87 -25.59 -5.96 -22.21
N ALA A 88 -25.31 -5.99 -20.91
CA ALA A 88 -24.71 -7.12 -20.20
C ALA A 88 -25.72 -8.25 -19.91
N LYS A 89 -26.45 -8.76 -20.91
CA LYS A 89 -27.43 -9.86 -20.71
C LYS A 89 -26.76 -11.23 -20.69
N ASN A 90 -25.98 -11.53 -21.71
CA ASN A 90 -25.26 -12.80 -21.85
C ASN A 90 -23.76 -12.67 -21.55
N ASN A 91 -23.28 -11.42 -21.45
CA ASN A 91 -21.91 -11.01 -21.23
C ASN A 91 -21.79 -10.31 -19.87
N TYR A 92 -20.57 -10.19 -19.35
CA TYR A 92 -20.32 -9.66 -18.02
C TYR A 92 -19.64 -8.29 -18.05
N LEU A 93 -20.06 -7.40 -17.14
CA LEU A 93 -19.47 -6.09 -16.92
C LEU A 93 -19.10 -5.90 -15.45
N PHE A 94 -17.80 -5.92 -15.16
CA PHE A 94 -17.25 -5.69 -13.83
C PHE A 94 -16.57 -4.32 -13.77
N PHE A 95 -17.11 -3.44 -12.94
CA PHE A 95 -16.52 -2.12 -12.71
C PHE A 95 -15.79 -2.07 -11.37
N PHE A 96 -14.46 -2.01 -11.39
CA PHE A 96 -13.60 -1.83 -10.23
C PHE A 96 -13.31 -0.35 -10.03
N TYR A 97 -13.98 0.25 -9.06
CA TYR A 97 -13.82 1.65 -8.72
C TYR A 97 -12.82 1.85 -7.58
N TYR A 98 -11.74 2.57 -7.89
CA TYR A 98 -10.64 2.91 -6.98
C TYR A 98 -10.76 4.31 -6.36
N GLY A 99 -11.91 4.97 -6.52
CA GLY A 99 -12.16 6.27 -5.89
C GLY A 99 -12.73 6.17 -4.48
N ASN A 100 -12.81 7.31 -3.81
CA ASN A 100 -13.16 7.38 -2.38
C ASN A 100 -14.65 7.68 -2.11
N LYS A 101 -15.47 7.88 -3.16
CA LYS A 101 -16.88 8.22 -2.99
C LYS A 101 -17.75 6.96 -2.98
N LYS A 102 -18.84 7.01 -2.21
CA LYS A 102 -19.91 6.00 -2.31
C LYS A 102 -20.46 6.05 -3.74
N ILE A 103 -20.60 4.88 -4.35
CA ILE A 103 -21.15 4.73 -5.70
C ILE A 103 -22.61 4.33 -5.58
N ASP A 104 -23.46 5.02 -6.32
CA ASP A 104 -24.87 4.66 -6.51
C ASP A 104 -25.14 4.49 -8.01
N ILE A 105 -24.50 3.47 -8.55
CA ILE A 105 -24.52 3.11 -9.98
C ILE A 105 -24.72 1.60 -10.04
N PHE A 106 -25.42 1.12 -11.05
CA PHE A 106 -25.84 -0.29 -11.19
C PHE A 106 -26.82 -0.74 -10.08
N ASP A 107 -27.65 0.18 -9.60
CA ASP A 107 -28.74 -0.10 -8.66
C ASP A 107 -28.22 -0.80 -7.38
N LYS A 108 -28.69 -2.03 -7.10
CA LYS A 108 -28.25 -2.84 -5.94
C LYS A 108 -27.06 -3.76 -6.23
N ASN A 109 -26.55 -3.79 -7.47
CA ASN A 109 -25.46 -4.66 -7.90
C ASN A 109 -24.09 -4.02 -7.65
N TYR A 110 -23.78 -3.84 -6.38
CA TYR A 110 -22.46 -3.39 -5.94
C TYR A 110 -21.94 -4.24 -4.79
N VAL A 111 -20.63 -4.39 -4.68
CA VAL A 111 -19.93 -4.98 -3.54
C VAL A 111 -19.04 -3.90 -2.92
N ARG A 112 -19.25 -3.63 -1.63
CA ARG A 112 -18.35 -2.77 -0.87
C ARG A 112 -17.37 -3.62 -0.06
N PHE A 113 -16.09 -3.40 -0.28
CA PHE A 113 -15.01 -3.99 0.49
C PHE A 113 -14.58 -3.05 1.62
N PHE A 114 -14.35 -3.63 2.79
CA PHE A 114 -13.74 -2.96 3.94
C PHE A 114 -12.36 -3.57 4.18
N PRO A 115 -11.46 -2.88 4.90
CA PRO A 115 -10.15 -3.43 5.23
C PRO A 115 -10.27 -4.81 5.89
N PRO A 116 -9.39 -5.77 5.52
CA PRO A 116 -9.46 -7.12 6.05
C PRO A 116 -9.18 -7.13 7.55
N THR A 117 -10.04 -7.83 8.29
CA THR A 117 -9.80 -8.12 9.71
C THR A 117 -8.57 -9.01 9.89
N TYR A 118 -8.00 -9.04 11.11
CA TYR A 118 -6.87 -9.92 11.42
C TYR A 118 -7.10 -11.38 11.02
N LYS A 119 -8.30 -11.91 11.32
CA LYS A 119 -8.70 -13.28 10.97
C LYS A 119 -8.78 -13.48 9.46
N GLU A 120 -9.31 -12.50 8.72
CA GLU A 120 -9.37 -12.56 7.26
C GLU A 120 -7.98 -12.52 6.64
N LYS A 121 -7.07 -11.67 7.14
CA LYS A 121 -5.67 -11.64 6.68
C LYS A 121 -5.00 -13.00 6.85
N PHE A 122 -5.19 -13.64 8.00
CA PHE A 122 -4.65 -14.98 8.29
C PHE A 122 -5.14 -16.01 7.25
N ILE A 123 -6.45 -16.09 7.05
CA ILE A 123 -7.08 -17.01 6.07
C ILE A 123 -6.57 -16.73 4.66
N ILE A 124 -6.46 -15.46 4.28
CA ILE A 124 -6.03 -15.10 2.92
C ILE A 124 -4.56 -15.48 2.70
N ILE A 125 -3.67 -15.27 3.67
CA ILE A 125 -2.29 -15.74 3.56
C ILE A 125 -2.25 -17.26 3.37
N GLU A 126 -3.08 -18.03 4.09
CA GLU A 126 -3.19 -19.48 3.88
C GLU A 126 -3.71 -19.82 2.48
N GLU A 127 -4.72 -19.11 1.97
CA GLU A 127 -5.24 -19.29 0.60
C GLU A 127 -4.14 -19.01 -0.45
N ILE A 128 -3.40 -17.92 -0.30
CA ILE A 128 -2.31 -17.55 -1.20
C ILE A 128 -1.20 -18.61 -1.17
N ALA A 129 -0.78 -19.06 0.01
CA ALA A 129 0.25 -20.10 0.13
C ALA A 129 -0.16 -21.40 -0.59
N LYS A 130 -1.43 -21.81 -0.46
CA LYS A 130 -1.99 -22.96 -1.18
C LYS A 130 -1.93 -22.77 -2.70
N GLU A 131 -2.25 -21.57 -3.21
CA GLU A 131 -2.17 -21.27 -4.64
C GLU A 131 -0.74 -21.40 -5.18
N TYR A 132 0.25 -20.93 -4.42
CA TYR A 132 1.67 -21.10 -4.75
C TYR A 132 2.23 -22.49 -4.39
N LYS A 133 1.40 -23.42 -3.92
CA LYS A 133 1.77 -24.80 -3.55
C LYS A 133 2.87 -24.88 -2.49
N VAL A 134 2.88 -23.94 -1.55
CA VAL A 134 3.83 -23.92 -0.42
C VAL A 134 3.11 -24.14 0.90
N SER A 135 3.81 -24.77 1.85
CA SER A 135 3.40 -24.79 3.24
C SER A 135 3.99 -23.59 3.97
N ILE A 136 3.24 -23.00 4.91
CA ILE A 136 3.69 -21.86 5.70
C ILE A 136 3.30 -22.08 7.17
N SER A 137 4.23 -21.81 8.09
CA SER A 137 4.00 -22.00 9.52
C SER A 137 3.00 -20.96 10.07
N LYS A 138 2.27 -21.30 11.13
CA LYS A 138 1.28 -20.36 11.72
C LYS A 138 1.95 -19.10 12.28
N GLU A 139 3.15 -19.25 12.83
CA GLU A 139 3.97 -18.16 13.35
C GLU A 139 4.42 -17.22 12.23
N ALA A 140 4.77 -17.77 11.06
CA ALA A 140 5.10 -17.00 9.86
C ALA A 140 3.88 -16.20 9.35
N ILE A 141 2.69 -16.81 9.31
CA ILE A 141 1.44 -16.14 8.96
C ILE A 141 1.13 -15.01 9.94
N ASP A 142 1.24 -15.28 11.24
CA ASP A 142 1.00 -14.31 12.31
C ASP A 142 1.94 -13.10 12.17
N PHE A 143 3.22 -13.36 11.89
CA PHE A 143 4.21 -12.32 11.64
C PHE A 143 3.88 -11.47 10.42
N LEU A 144 3.55 -12.11 9.28
CA LEU A 144 3.14 -11.42 8.05
C LEU A 144 1.90 -10.55 8.28
N THR A 145 0.91 -11.09 8.99
CA THR A 145 -0.35 -10.40 9.29
C THR A 145 -0.13 -9.09 10.06
N LYS A 146 0.85 -9.08 10.96
CA LYS A 146 1.23 -7.92 11.78
C LYS A 146 2.19 -6.96 11.09
N SER A 147 3.04 -7.46 10.21
CA SER A 147 4.23 -6.72 9.74
C SER A 147 4.16 -6.28 8.29
N VAL A 148 3.20 -6.77 7.50
CA VAL A 148 3.07 -6.50 6.07
C VAL A 148 1.68 -5.95 5.76
N GLU A 149 1.60 -4.93 4.89
CA GLU A 149 0.30 -4.46 4.41
C GLU A 149 -0.36 -5.52 3.51
N PRO A 150 -1.69 -5.72 3.59
CA PRO A 150 -2.36 -6.80 2.86
C PRO A 150 -2.11 -6.81 1.35
N ILE A 151 -2.00 -5.63 0.74
CA ILE A 151 -1.72 -5.44 -0.69
C ILE A 151 -0.44 -6.14 -1.15
N PHE A 152 0.51 -6.40 -0.25
CA PHE A 152 1.79 -7.04 -0.54
C PHE A 152 1.84 -8.53 -0.22
N PHE A 153 0.85 -9.10 0.49
CA PHE A 153 0.89 -10.51 0.91
C PHE A 153 1.19 -11.47 -0.24
N ARG A 154 0.53 -11.27 -1.39
CA ARG A 154 0.75 -12.11 -2.57
C ARG A 154 2.18 -12.08 -3.06
N LYS A 155 2.75 -10.88 -3.22
CA LYS A 155 4.12 -10.69 -3.70
C LYS A 155 5.14 -11.26 -2.73
N GLU A 156 4.92 -11.08 -1.43
CA GLU A 156 5.81 -11.64 -0.41
C GLU A 156 5.77 -13.17 -0.42
N ILE A 157 4.58 -13.78 -0.52
CA ILE A 157 4.45 -15.24 -0.59
C ILE A 157 4.99 -15.81 -1.90
N GLU A 158 4.78 -15.12 -3.02
CA GLU A 158 5.40 -15.45 -4.31
C GLU A 158 6.92 -15.44 -4.22
N LYS A 159 7.51 -14.40 -3.63
CA LYS A 159 8.96 -14.34 -3.42
C LYS A 159 9.46 -15.48 -2.52
N LEU A 160 8.76 -15.76 -1.43
CA LEU A 160 9.13 -16.83 -0.51
C LEU A 160 9.00 -18.21 -1.16
N SER A 161 8.00 -18.42 -2.03
CA SER A 161 7.79 -19.70 -2.71
C SER A 161 8.87 -20.02 -3.74
N LEU A 162 9.54 -18.99 -4.29
CA LEU A 162 10.73 -19.16 -5.12
C LEU A 162 11.95 -19.62 -4.32
N TYR A 163 11.97 -19.38 -3.00
CA TYR A 163 13.08 -19.77 -2.11
C TYR A 163 12.88 -21.15 -1.48
N THR A 164 11.67 -21.43 -0.97
CA THR A 164 11.36 -22.68 -0.27
C THR A 164 9.90 -23.10 -0.41
N ASN A 165 9.66 -24.41 -0.42
CA ASN A 165 8.31 -24.97 -0.37
C ASN A 165 7.73 -25.03 1.06
N ASN A 166 8.57 -24.84 2.09
CA ASN A 166 8.17 -24.85 3.49
C ASN A 166 8.67 -23.56 4.15
N ILE A 167 7.78 -22.57 4.26
CA ILE A 167 8.07 -21.23 4.76
C ILE A 167 7.95 -21.24 6.29
N SER A 168 9.07 -21.02 6.96
CA SER A 168 9.16 -20.83 8.41
C SER A 168 9.13 -19.35 8.82
N LEU A 169 9.02 -19.09 10.12
CA LEU A 169 9.16 -17.74 10.67
C LEU A 169 10.53 -17.12 10.35
N ASP A 170 11.58 -17.95 10.33
CA ASP A 170 12.95 -17.49 10.08
C ASP A 170 13.13 -17.04 8.62
N ASP A 171 12.56 -17.80 7.68
CA ASP A 171 12.53 -17.43 6.26
C ASP A 171 11.81 -16.09 6.05
N VAL A 172 10.67 -15.91 6.72
CA VAL A 172 9.91 -14.66 6.68
C VAL A 172 10.75 -13.50 7.24
N LYS A 173 11.33 -13.65 8.44
CA LYS A 173 12.15 -12.59 9.04
C LYS A 173 13.36 -12.20 8.20
N LYS A 174 13.94 -13.18 7.50
CA LYS A 174 15.12 -12.97 6.66
C LYS A 174 14.80 -12.32 5.31
N LEU A 175 13.69 -12.71 4.68
CA LEU A 175 13.43 -12.40 3.28
C LEU A 175 12.29 -11.40 3.08
N VAL A 176 11.37 -11.28 4.03
CA VAL A 176 10.22 -10.39 3.90
C VAL A 176 10.60 -8.99 4.31
N PHE A 177 10.37 -8.06 3.38
CA PHE A 177 10.63 -6.67 3.63
C PHE A 177 9.51 -6.10 4.51
N ILE A 178 9.85 -5.65 5.71
CA ILE A 178 8.91 -5.01 6.64
C ILE A 178 8.93 -3.51 6.35
N TYR A 179 7.90 -2.99 5.71
CA TYR A 179 7.72 -1.54 5.66
C TYR A 179 7.17 -1.06 7.00
N LYS A 180 8.08 -0.63 7.88
CA LYS A 180 7.73 0.09 9.09
C LYS A 180 8.59 1.35 9.17
N GLU A 181 7.98 2.47 9.57
CA GLU A 181 8.74 3.65 10.01
C GLU A 181 9.75 3.33 11.12
N GLU A 182 9.48 2.31 11.94
CA GLU A 182 10.40 1.75 12.94
C GLU A 182 11.70 1.20 12.33
N SER A 183 11.72 0.83 11.04
CA SER A 183 12.90 0.20 10.42
C SER A 183 14.09 1.14 10.28
N PHE A 184 13.87 2.46 10.19
CA PHE A 184 14.95 3.45 10.08
C PHE A 184 15.11 4.28 11.36
N GLU A 185 14.41 3.95 12.45
CA GLU A 185 14.38 4.81 13.65
C GLU A 185 15.78 5.02 14.21
N GLU A 186 16.60 3.97 14.30
CA GLU A 186 18.00 4.08 14.74
C GLU A 186 18.84 4.95 13.80
N LEU A 187 18.72 4.78 12.48
CA LEU A 187 19.41 5.59 11.47
C LEU A 187 19.05 7.06 11.61
N PHE A 188 17.76 7.37 11.77
CA PHE A 188 17.27 8.74 11.92
C PHE A 188 17.71 9.36 13.24
N VAL A 189 17.75 8.58 14.32
CA VAL A 189 18.30 9.01 15.60
C VAL A 189 19.79 9.37 15.45
N GLN A 190 20.60 8.53 14.79
CA GLN A 190 22.02 8.83 14.55
C GLN A 190 22.20 10.12 13.73
N ILE A 191 21.43 10.27 12.64
CA ILE A 191 21.44 11.47 11.80
C ILE A 191 21.13 12.72 12.64
N LEU A 192 20.02 12.72 13.37
CA LEU A 192 19.56 13.88 14.14
C LEU A 192 20.42 14.18 15.38
N ARG A 193 21.22 13.22 15.84
CA ARG A 193 22.21 13.42 16.89
C ARG A 193 23.55 13.92 16.36
N GLY A 194 23.73 14.02 15.05
CA GLY A 194 25.01 14.38 14.44
C GLY A 194 26.06 13.27 14.57
N GLU A 195 25.64 12.04 14.86
CA GLU A 195 26.51 10.88 14.97
C GLU A 195 27.01 10.45 13.57
N ASP A 196 27.97 9.53 13.52
CA ASP A 196 28.31 8.89 12.26
C ASP A 196 27.29 7.80 11.92
N PHE A 197 26.65 7.93 10.77
CA PHE A 197 25.54 7.09 10.33
C PHE A 197 25.84 6.35 9.03
N TYR A 198 27.02 6.54 8.42
CA TYR A 198 27.32 5.95 7.11
C TYR A 198 27.38 4.42 7.14
N GLU A 199 27.99 3.81 8.17
CA GLU A 199 28.00 2.35 8.31
C GLU A 199 26.58 1.77 8.37
N MET A 200 25.73 2.36 9.21
CA MET A 200 24.34 1.95 9.34
C MET A 200 23.57 2.18 8.03
N LEU A 201 23.75 3.35 7.41
CA LEU A 201 23.16 3.67 6.11
C LEU A 201 23.53 2.62 5.07
N PHE A 202 24.80 2.27 4.93
CA PHE A 202 25.24 1.28 3.95
C PHE A 202 24.64 -0.10 4.23
N SER A 203 24.53 -0.52 5.49
CA SER A 203 23.85 -1.77 5.84
C SER A 203 22.36 -1.77 5.42
N PHE A 204 21.66 -0.63 5.52
CA PHE A 204 20.31 -0.50 4.98
C PHE A 204 20.29 -0.56 3.46
N LEU A 205 21.21 0.12 2.78
CA LEU A 205 21.26 0.17 1.32
C LEU A 205 21.52 -1.20 0.67
N GLU A 206 22.07 -2.17 1.39
CA GLU A 206 22.21 -3.55 0.91
C GLU A 206 20.85 -4.23 0.64
N THR A 207 19.81 -3.84 1.38
CA THR A 207 18.50 -4.51 1.35
C THR A 207 17.34 -3.58 0.96
N ILE A 208 17.59 -2.27 0.90
CA ILE A 208 16.55 -1.25 0.76
C ILE A 208 16.89 -0.27 -0.36
N ASP A 209 15.89 0.05 -1.19
CA ASP A 209 16.00 1.15 -2.17
C ASP A 209 16.13 2.51 -1.43
N TYR A 210 17.24 3.21 -1.68
CA TYR A 210 17.55 4.54 -1.12
C TYR A 210 16.42 5.57 -1.28
N LYS A 211 15.57 5.43 -2.32
CA LYS A 211 14.42 6.33 -2.56
C LYS A 211 13.41 6.36 -1.41
N ARG A 212 13.47 5.40 -0.50
CA ARG A 212 12.55 5.27 0.64
C ARG A 212 13.03 6.04 1.87
N ILE A 213 14.33 6.27 1.99
CA ILE A 213 14.96 6.81 3.20
C ILE A 213 14.57 8.28 3.39
N ILE A 214 14.70 9.12 2.35
CA ILE A 214 14.37 10.56 2.45
C ILE A 214 12.88 10.78 2.77
N PRO A 215 11.91 10.15 2.07
CA PRO A 215 10.49 10.30 2.43
C PRO A 215 10.18 9.84 3.87
N ALA A 216 10.79 8.74 4.31
CA ALA A 216 10.62 8.25 5.68
C ALA A 216 11.22 9.23 6.71
N LEU A 217 12.39 9.81 6.43
CA LEU A 217 13.02 10.81 7.29
C LEU A 217 12.18 12.10 7.35
N ILE A 218 11.63 12.57 6.23
CA ILE A 218 10.72 13.72 6.18
C ILE A 218 9.52 13.47 7.09
N LYS A 219 8.91 12.28 7.02
CA LYS A 219 7.80 11.94 7.90
C LYS A 219 8.23 11.93 9.38
N TYR A 220 9.36 11.29 9.69
CA TYR A 220 9.89 11.24 11.05
C TYR A 220 10.13 12.64 11.64
N ILE A 221 10.72 13.56 10.86
CA ILE A 221 10.94 14.94 11.27
C ILE A 221 9.62 15.71 11.43
N ASN A 222 8.64 15.47 10.56
CA ASN A 222 7.30 16.04 10.73
C ASN A 222 6.65 15.59 12.03
N ASP A 223 6.73 14.30 12.38
CA ASP A 223 6.20 13.78 13.64
C ASP A 223 6.91 14.41 14.84
N LEU A 224 8.24 14.51 14.82
CA LEU A 224 9.01 15.21 15.85
C LEU A 224 8.60 16.68 15.98
N TYR A 225 8.33 17.36 14.87
CA TYR A 225 7.87 18.74 14.90
C TYR A 225 6.47 18.87 15.53
N GLN A 226 5.55 17.96 15.20
CA GLN A 226 4.23 17.91 15.85
C GLN A 226 4.36 17.66 17.36
N TYR A 227 5.26 16.76 17.77
CA TYR A 227 5.56 16.54 19.18
C TYR A 227 6.12 17.80 19.85
N ASN A 228 7.05 18.50 19.19
CA ASN A 228 7.60 19.76 19.68
C ASN A 228 6.50 20.81 19.91
N LEU A 229 5.61 21.00 18.93
CA LEU A 229 4.47 21.92 19.03
C LEU A 229 3.50 21.54 20.15
N TYR A 230 3.20 20.24 20.29
CA TYR A 230 2.35 19.73 21.36
C TYR A 230 2.95 19.99 22.74
N ILE A 231 4.24 19.67 22.92
CA ILE A 231 4.97 19.90 24.17
C ILE A 231 5.00 21.39 24.52
N LYS A 232 5.33 22.26 23.54
CA LYS A 232 5.30 23.72 23.71
C LYS A 232 3.93 24.25 24.12
N LYS A 233 2.86 23.71 23.54
CA LYS A 233 1.48 24.16 23.80
C LYS A 233 0.95 23.71 25.16
N THR A 234 1.30 22.50 25.60
CA THR A 234 0.70 21.87 26.78
C THR A 234 1.58 21.90 28.01
N GLY A 235 2.90 22.04 27.85
CA GLY A 235 3.87 21.83 28.93
C GLY A 235 3.98 20.38 29.40
N ASN A 236 3.33 19.43 28.70
CA ASN A 236 3.35 18.02 29.08
C ASN A 236 4.62 17.33 28.59
N ASN A 237 5.23 16.54 29.47
CA ASN A 237 6.37 15.68 29.16
C ASN A 237 5.94 14.25 28.76
N SER A 238 4.74 14.10 28.21
CA SER A 238 4.23 12.84 27.65
C SER A 238 3.46 13.10 26.37
N LEU A 239 3.63 12.22 25.38
CA LEU A 239 2.96 12.28 24.10
C LEU A 239 1.57 11.60 24.13
N LYS A 240 1.17 10.99 25.25
CA LYS A 240 -0.11 10.27 25.38
C LYS A 240 -1.32 11.11 24.98
N GLY A 241 -1.34 12.39 25.38
CA GLY A 241 -2.44 13.29 25.05
C GLY A 241 -2.50 13.69 23.57
N TYR A 242 -1.38 13.59 22.84
CA TYR A 242 -1.33 13.82 21.39
C TYR A 242 -1.66 12.54 20.61
N LEU A 243 -1.05 11.42 20.99
CA LEU A 243 -1.16 10.14 20.28
C LEU A 243 -2.45 9.37 20.58
N GLY A 244 -3.09 9.63 21.73
CA GLY A 244 -4.25 8.89 22.21
C GLY A 244 -3.91 7.53 22.85
N TYR A 245 -2.63 7.16 22.89
CA TYR A 245 -2.10 5.96 23.54
C TYR A 245 -0.70 6.23 24.12
N GLN A 246 -0.24 5.35 25.01
CA GLN A 246 1.07 5.47 25.64
C GLN A 246 2.14 4.71 24.83
N LEU A 247 3.25 5.39 24.52
CA LEU A 247 4.41 4.76 23.91
C LEU A 247 5.24 4.00 24.96
N PRO A 248 6.07 3.02 24.55
CA PRO A 248 7.11 2.47 25.41
C PRO A 248 8.00 3.58 25.98
N PHE A 249 8.35 3.48 27.26
CA PHE A 249 9.01 4.56 28.00
C PHE A 249 10.30 5.07 27.33
N ASP A 250 11.16 4.15 26.90
CA ASP A 250 12.44 4.51 26.27
C ASP A 250 12.25 5.23 24.93
N ILE A 251 11.27 4.77 24.14
CA ILE A 251 10.90 5.37 22.85
C ILE A 251 10.30 6.75 23.07
N GLU A 252 9.38 6.90 24.03
CA GLU A 252 8.75 8.18 24.35
C GLU A 252 9.81 9.20 24.79
N LYS A 253 10.71 8.79 25.70
CA LYS A 253 11.81 9.63 26.17
C LYS A 253 12.73 10.06 25.03
N GLN A 254 13.09 9.14 24.15
CA GLN A 254 13.94 9.43 22.99
C GLN A 254 13.26 10.44 22.05
N ARG A 255 11.98 10.20 21.68
CA ARG A 255 11.21 11.09 20.80
C ARG A 255 11.03 12.47 21.38
N ILE A 256 10.72 12.58 22.68
CA ILE A 256 10.62 13.87 23.37
C ILE A 256 11.97 14.58 23.33
N SER A 257 13.07 13.86 23.64
CA SER A 257 14.42 14.45 23.66
C SER A 257 14.85 15.01 22.30
N LEU A 258 14.55 14.30 21.21
CA LEU A 258 14.81 14.77 19.85
C LEU A 258 13.87 15.91 19.48
N ALA A 259 12.59 15.79 19.82
CA ALA A 259 11.58 16.79 19.49
C ALA A 259 11.96 18.17 20.04
N ILE A 260 12.44 18.23 21.29
CA ILE A 260 12.81 19.49 21.96
C ILE A 260 14.22 20.00 21.62
N LYS A 261 15.09 19.17 21.03
CA LYS A 261 16.46 19.54 20.64
C LYS A 261 16.47 20.69 19.63
N PHE A 262 15.54 20.65 18.68
CA PHE A 262 15.50 21.56 17.53
C PHE A 262 14.57 22.75 17.73
N LYS A 263 14.98 23.91 17.21
CA LYS A 263 14.14 25.12 17.14
C LYS A 263 13.24 25.07 15.90
N ASP A 264 12.22 25.93 15.86
CA ASP A 264 11.28 25.98 14.73
C ASP A 264 11.99 26.27 13.39
N MET A 265 13.03 27.10 13.42
CA MET A 265 13.86 27.38 12.24
C MET A 265 14.67 26.17 11.78
N ASP A 266 15.12 25.31 12.70
CA ASP A 266 15.88 24.10 12.36
C ASP A 266 14.97 23.11 11.64
N TYR A 267 13.75 22.88 12.18
CA TYR A 267 12.72 22.08 11.51
C TYR A 267 12.39 22.60 10.12
N PHE A 268 12.16 23.91 10.00
CA PHE A 268 11.86 24.54 8.72
C PHE A 268 12.98 24.31 7.68
N LEU A 269 14.23 24.61 8.05
CA LEU A 269 15.37 24.47 7.15
C LEU A 269 15.59 23.02 6.74
N LEU A 270 15.51 22.10 7.69
CA LEU A 270 15.71 20.67 7.47
C LEU A 270 14.63 20.09 6.54
N LEU A 271 13.34 20.32 6.87
CA LEU A 271 12.22 19.85 6.04
C LEU A 271 12.25 20.47 4.65
N LYS A 272 12.52 21.79 4.54
CA LYS A 272 12.63 22.47 3.24
C LYS A 272 13.70 21.82 2.38
N LYS A 273 14.90 21.60 2.93
CA LYS A 273 16.01 21.01 2.17
C LYS A 273 15.74 19.56 1.78
N LEU A 274 15.18 18.76 2.68
CA LEU A 274 14.83 17.37 2.37
C LEU A 274 13.73 17.28 1.29
N LEU A 275 12.72 18.14 1.34
CA LEU A 275 11.69 18.23 0.30
C LEU A 275 12.26 18.68 -1.05
N GLU A 276 13.21 19.62 -1.06
CA GLU A 276 13.94 20.01 -2.28
C GLU A 276 14.69 18.81 -2.89
N PHE A 277 15.39 18.01 -2.08
CA PHE A 277 16.05 16.79 -2.54
C PHE A 277 15.06 15.74 -3.05
N GLU A 278 13.98 15.49 -2.32
CA GLU A 278 12.95 14.54 -2.73
C GLU A 278 12.33 14.93 -4.09
N LEU A 279 12.00 16.22 -4.26
CA LEU A 279 11.44 16.72 -5.50
C LEU A 279 12.43 16.59 -6.67
N LYS A 280 13.70 16.92 -6.46
CA LYS A 280 14.77 16.71 -7.46
C LYS A 280 14.88 15.25 -7.88
N MET A 281 14.82 14.32 -6.92
CA MET A 281 14.86 12.88 -7.19
C MET A 281 13.62 12.37 -7.94
N ARG A 282 12.44 12.96 -7.69
CA ARG A 282 11.21 12.60 -8.39
C ARG A 282 11.19 13.09 -9.83
N ASN A 283 11.76 14.26 -10.11
CA ASN A 283 11.68 14.92 -11.41
C ASN A 283 12.82 14.57 -12.39
N THR A 284 13.86 13.87 -11.95
CA THR A 284 15.02 13.56 -12.81
C THR A 284 15.10 12.06 -13.07
N ASP A 285 15.19 11.61 -14.33
CA ASP A 285 15.32 10.18 -14.64
C ASP A 285 16.74 9.62 -14.46
N LYS A 286 17.76 10.49 -14.46
CA LYS A 286 19.17 10.15 -14.26
C LYS A 286 19.68 10.71 -12.92
N ASN A 287 20.75 10.15 -12.37
CA ASN A 287 21.49 10.68 -11.19
C ASN A 287 20.72 10.72 -9.86
N LYS A 288 19.59 10.01 -9.70
CA LYS A 288 18.82 9.97 -8.44
C LYS A 288 19.66 9.56 -7.23
N GLU A 289 20.57 8.62 -7.42
CA GLU A 289 21.49 8.13 -6.38
C GLU A 289 22.52 9.18 -5.97
N ALA A 290 23.08 9.93 -6.92
CA ALA A 290 23.98 11.04 -6.62
C ALA A 290 23.27 12.13 -5.80
N ILE A 291 22.02 12.48 -6.15
CA ILE A 291 21.19 13.43 -5.40
C ILE A 291 20.91 12.90 -3.99
N PHE A 292 20.68 11.59 -3.84
CA PHE A 292 20.51 10.96 -2.54
C PHE A 292 21.76 11.13 -1.66
N PHE A 293 22.95 10.85 -2.19
CA PHE A 293 24.19 11.04 -1.45
C PHE A 293 24.49 12.51 -1.15
N GLU A 294 24.14 13.45 -2.04
CA GLU A 294 24.18 14.89 -1.76
C GLU A 294 23.31 15.23 -0.54
N ALA A 295 22.12 14.64 -0.42
CA ALA A 295 21.26 14.82 0.75
C ALA A 295 21.90 14.22 2.03
N MET A 296 22.55 13.07 1.95
CA MET A 296 23.26 12.47 3.09
C MET A 296 24.44 13.35 3.54
N SER A 297 25.21 13.89 2.59
CA SER A 297 26.27 14.86 2.90
C SER A 297 25.73 16.15 3.50
N PHE A 298 24.58 16.64 3.04
CA PHE A 298 23.90 17.78 3.66
C PHE A 298 23.52 17.47 5.12
N LEU A 299 22.92 16.30 5.38
CA LEU A 299 22.54 15.87 6.72
C LEU A 299 23.76 15.77 7.64
N LYS A 300 24.87 15.19 7.17
CA LYS A 300 26.10 15.08 7.96
C LYS A 300 26.65 16.44 8.41
N ASN A 301 26.42 17.49 7.61
CA ASN A 301 26.95 18.83 7.83
C ASN A 301 25.89 19.84 8.29
N PHE A 302 24.71 19.38 8.74
CA PHE A 302 23.66 20.31 9.17
C PHE A 302 24.01 20.93 10.52
N ASN A 303 24.19 22.25 10.54
CA ASN A 303 24.76 23.02 11.67
C ASN A 303 24.01 22.90 13.01
N SER A 304 22.76 22.44 13.01
CA SER A 304 21.95 22.32 14.23
C SER A 304 21.94 20.90 14.79
N PHE A 305 22.70 19.97 14.20
CA PHE A 305 22.93 18.63 14.73
C PHE A 305 24.01 18.64 15.81
#